data_AF-A0A2G8LJT0-F1
#
_entry.id   AF-A0A2G8LJT0-F1
#
_cell.length_a   1.000
_cell.length_b   1.000
_cell.length_c   1.000
_cell.angle_alpha   90.00
_cell.angle_beta   90.00
_cell.angle_gamma   90.00
#
_symmetry.space_group_name_H-M   'P 1'
#
loop_
_entity.id
_entity.type
_entity.pdbx_description
1 polymer ?
#
loop_
_entity_poly.entity_id
_entity_poly.type
_entity_poly.pdbx_seq_one_letter_code
_entity_poly.pdbx_strand_id
1 'polypeptide(L)'
;MNEVVENMLVVCRDFHCNILDRDPNDRFEKLLCLDGGGSRGIVEVQLLAAIERASDKRIIDCFDWIAGTSAGAVNTGACITEMRKLFFSCTRELFAGSKPYNGERTEGLLKGIYGERKMMEIEKPRIMITGALSNRAPPALHFFRNFKPPAMSSSRIVSFNGRYDHPPCPPDGKLCCTWSTLYPHRRLSG
;
A
#
# COMPACT_ATOMS: atom_id res chain seq x y z
N MET A 1 -15.92 21.68 11.68
CA MET A 1 -15.29 20.65 12.55
C MET A 1 -16.31 19.62 13.00
N ASN A 2 -17.51 20.03 13.44
CA ASN A 2 -18.59 19.12 13.86
C ASN A 2 -19.09 18.18 12.75
N GLU A 3 -19.27 18.66 11.52
CA GLU A 3 -19.76 17.83 10.41
C GLU A 3 -18.81 16.68 10.05
N VAL A 4 -17.50 16.90 10.10
CA VAL A 4 -16.51 15.85 9.85
C VAL A 4 -16.56 14.80 10.96
N VAL A 5 -16.71 15.22 12.21
CA VAL A 5 -16.82 14.31 13.35
C VAL A 5 -18.14 13.54 13.30
N GLU A 6 -19.25 14.17 12.93
CA GLU A 6 -20.54 13.47 12.75
C GLU A 6 -20.50 12.48 11.60
N ASN A 7 -19.96 12.86 10.43
CA ASN A 7 -19.76 11.94 9.31
C ASN A 7 -18.84 10.77 9.71
N MET A 8 -17.80 11.05 10.51
CA MET A 8 -16.92 10.01 11.05
C MET A 8 -17.66 9.09 12.03
N LEU A 9 -18.55 9.62 12.88
CA LEU A 9 -19.38 8.83 13.78
C LEU A 9 -20.44 8.00 13.06
N VAL A 10 -21.01 8.51 11.96
CA VAL A 10 -21.93 7.77 11.07
C VAL A 10 -21.19 6.63 10.40
N VAL A 11 -20.01 6.90 9.82
CA VAL A 11 -19.13 5.85 9.27
C VAL A 11 -18.81 4.82 10.35
N CYS A 12 -18.42 5.23 11.56
CA CYS A 12 -18.14 4.32 12.66
C CYS A 12 -19.37 3.51 13.12
N ARG A 13 -20.59 4.08 13.05
CA ARG A 13 -21.83 3.39 13.42
C ARG A 13 -22.18 2.31 12.40
N ASP A 14 -22.14 2.64 11.11
CA ASP A 14 -22.31 1.66 10.03
C ASP A 14 -21.20 0.60 10.08
N PHE A 15 -19.99 1.00 10.47
CA PHE A 15 -18.86 0.10 10.72
C PHE A 15 -19.17 -0.89 11.84
N HIS A 16 -19.68 -0.40 12.97
CA HIS A 16 -19.96 -1.24 14.14
C HIS A 16 -21.07 -2.25 13.85
N CYS A 17 -22.18 -1.81 13.25
CA CYS A 17 -23.34 -2.65 12.99
C CYS A 17 -23.18 -3.61 11.79
N ASN A 18 -22.41 -3.27 10.75
CA ASN A 18 -22.31 -4.09 9.52
C ASN A 18 -20.92 -4.71 9.29
N ILE A 19 -19.85 -4.13 9.86
CA ILE A 19 -18.47 -4.57 9.59
C ILE A 19 -17.84 -5.33 10.77
N LEU A 20 -18.19 -5.03 12.03
CA LEU A 20 -17.58 -5.70 13.18
C LEU A 20 -18.29 -6.97 13.65
N ASP A 21 -19.62 -7.01 13.56
CA ASP A 21 -20.43 -8.18 13.86
C ASP A 21 -20.48 -9.11 12.65
N ARG A 22 -19.46 -9.95 12.54
CA ARG A 22 -19.40 -10.99 11.49
C ARG A 22 -20.23 -12.19 11.95
N ASP A 23 -21.37 -12.42 11.31
CA ASP A 23 -22.00 -13.75 11.37
C ASP A 23 -21.02 -14.76 10.71
N PRO A 24 -20.66 -15.87 11.37
CA PRO A 24 -19.83 -16.90 10.75
C PRO A 24 -20.42 -17.48 9.46
N ASN A 25 -21.73 -17.34 9.22
CA ASN A 25 -22.41 -17.70 7.96
C ASN A 25 -22.41 -16.58 6.92
N ASP A 26 -21.87 -15.40 7.25
CA ASP A 26 -21.78 -14.29 6.32
C ASP A 26 -20.82 -14.64 5.17
N ARG A 27 -21.36 -14.61 3.94
CA ARG A 27 -20.62 -14.94 2.72
C ARG A 27 -19.97 -13.72 2.08
N PHE A 28 -20.13 -12.52 2.67
CA PHE A 28 -19.58 -11.30 2.10
C PHE A 28 -18.13 -11.06 2.58
N GLU A 29 -17.25 -10.75 1.63
CA GLU A 29 -15.87 -10.31 1.91
C GLU A 29 -15.83 -8.77 2.03
N LYS A 30 -15.05 -8.27 2.98
CA LYS A 30 -14.95 -6.83 3.27
C LYS A 30 -13.66 -6.25 2.67
N LEU A 31 -13.78 -5.18 1.89
CA LEU A 31 -12.67 -4.50 1.21
C LEU A 31 -12.51 -3.07 1.71
N LEU A 32 -11.30 -2.73 2.12
CA LEU A 32 -10.86 -1.36 2.39
C LEU A 32 -10.05 -0.82 1.21
N CYS A 33 -10.45 0.33 0.68
CA CYS A 33 -9.72 1.04 -0.38
C CYS A 33 -9.09 2.31 0.20
N LEU A 34 -7.77 2.43 0.02
CA LEU A 34 -6.94 3.53 0.50
C LEU A 34 -6.39 4.32 -0.68
N ASP A 35 -6.66 5.61 -0.70
CA ASP A 35 -6.45 6.46 -1.86
C ASP A 35 -5.05 7.08 -1.89
N GLY A 36 -4.63 7.44 -3.11
CA GLY A 36 -3.44 8.26 -3.29
C GLY A 36 -3.71 9.71 -2.89
N GLY A 37 -2.81 10.31 -2.09
CA GLY A 37 -3.01 11.70 -1.66
C GLY A 37 -1.74 12.47 -1.34
N GLY A 38 -0.56 11.85 -1.46
CA GLY A 38 0.70 12.43 -1.00
C GLY A 38 0.63 12.73 0.50
N SER A 39 1.00 13.95 0.88
CA SER A 39 0.94 14.43 2.27
C SER A 39 -0.44 14.31 2.93
N ARG A 40 -1.52 14.35 2.15
CA ARG A 40 -2.90 14.23 2.65
C ARG A 40 -3.24 12.83 3.18
N GLY A 41 -2.37 11.83 2.96
CA GLY A 41 -2.49 10.50 3.55
C GLY A 41 -2.61 10.53 5.08
N ILE A 42 -2.14 11.58 5.76
CA ILE A 42 -2.34 11.76 7.20
C ILE A 42 -3.83 11.80 7.60
N VAL A 43 -4.71 12.33 6.74
CA VAL A 43 -6.16 12.39 7.01
C VAL A 43 -6.74 10.98 7.00
N GLU A 44 -6.33 10.16 6.03
CA GLU A 44 -6.71 8.75 5.95
C GLU A 44 -6.24 7.99 7.20
N VAL A 45 -5.02 8.24 7.66
CA VAL A 45 -4.49 7.65 8.91
C VAL A 45 -5.29 8.08 10.14
N GLN A 46 -5.76 9.34 10.21
CA GLN A 46 -6.64 9.78 11.31
C GLN A 46 -8.00 9.08 11.26
N LEU A 47 -8.54 8.85 10.06
CA LEU A 47 -9.78 8.13 9.87
C LEU A 47 -9.67 6.70 10.37
N LEU A 48 -8.66 5.97 9.90
CA LEU A 48 -8.34 4.62 10.37
C LEU A 48 -8.16 4.59 11.89
N ALA A 49 -7.52 5.61 12.48
CA ALA A 49 -7.30 5.67 13.93
C ALA A 49 -8.61 5.85 14.72
N ALA A 50 -9.57 6.60 14.19
CA ALA A 50 -10.86 6.73 14.84
C ALA A 50 -11.69 5.46 14.70
N ILE A 51 -11.59 4.78 13.55
CA ILE A 51 -12.24 3.49 13.33
C ILE A 51 -11.69 2.46 14.34
N GLU A 52 -10.37 2.29 14.49
CA GLU A 52 -9.81 1.36 15.48
C GLU A 52 -10.27 1.66 16.90
N ARG A 53 -10.33 2.94 17.28
CA ARG A 53 -10.81 3.36 18.61
C ARG A 53 -12.29 3.07 18.82
N ALA A 54 -13.12 3.23 17.78
CA ALA A 54 -14.55 2.99 17.86
C ALA A 54 -14.89 1.49 17.78
N SER A 55 -14.05 0.70 17.12
CA SER A 55 -14.22 -0.75 16.98
C SER A 55 -13.56 -1.58 18.06
N ASP A 56 -12.57 -1.01 18.77
CA ASP A 56 -11.64 -1.73 19.64
C ASP A 56 -10.98 -2.95 18.94
N LYS A 57 -10.76 -2.81 17.62
CA LYS A 57 -10.16 -3.82 16.75
C LYS A 57 -9.18 -3.14 15.81
N ARG A 58 -8.09 -3.82 15.46
CA ARG A 58 -7.13 -3.29 14.48
C ARG A 58 -7.76 -3.31 13.08
N ILE A 59 -7.45 -2.34 12.25
CA ILE A 59 -7.96 -2.28 10.86
C ILE A 59 -7.72 -3.58 10.11
N ILE A 60 -6.53 -4.16 10.25
CA ILE A 60 -6.15 -5.41 9.57
C ILE A 60 -7.01 -6.62 9.98
N ASP A 61 -7.67 -6.57 11.13
CA ASP A 61 -8.55 -7.63 11.63
C ASP A 61 -10.02 -7.39 11.20
N CYS A 62 -10.35 -6.19 10.71
CA CYS A 62 -11.71 -5.79 10.34
C CYS A 62 -12.05 -6.08 8.86
N PHE A 63 -11.05 -6.25 8.01
CA PHE A 63 -11.23 -6.40 6.55
C PHE A 63 -10.58 -7.67 6.04
N ASP A 64 -11.20 -8.31 5.03
CA ASP A 64 -10.60 -9.45 4.34
C ASP A 64 -9.61 -8.99 3.25
N TRP A 65 -9.83 -7.79 2.70
CA TRP A 65 -9.01 -7.18 1.66
C TRP A 65 -8.65 -5.73 1.98
N ILE A 66 -7.42 -5.34 1.61
CA ILE A 66 -6.98 -3.95 1.62
C ILE A 66 -6.34 -3.62 0.27
N ALA A 67 -6.85 -2.60 -0.41
CA ALA A 67 -6.27 -2.04 -1.63
C ALA A 67 -5.70 -0.65 -1.34
N GLY A 68 -4.54 -0.33 -1.93
CA GLY A 68 -3.89 0.97 -1.70
C GLY A 68 -3.16 1.52 -2.91
N THR A 69 -3.26 2.84 -3.10
CA THR A 69 -2.52 3.58 -4.13
C THR A 69 -1.61 4.64 -3.51
N SER A 70 -0.33 4.69 -3.87
CA SER A 70 0.61 5.73 -3.41
C SER A 70 0.64 5.87 -1.87
N ALA A 71 0.26 7.01 -1.29
CA ALA A 71 0.16 7.20 0.15
C ALA A 71 -0.72 6.13 0.83
N GLY A 72 -1.87 5.79 0.23
CA GLY A 72 -2.72 4.69 0.70
C GLY A 72 -2.04 3.32 0.63
N ALA A 73 -1.14 3.08 -0.34
CA ALA A 73 -0.34 1.85 -0.39
C ALA A 73 0.55 1.72 0.85
N VAL A 74 1.15 2.83 1.27
CA VAL A 74 1.99 2.89 2.48
C VAL A 74 1.17 2.63 3.75
N ASN A 75 -0.13 2.94 3.73
CA ASN A 75 -1.04 2.69 4.85
C ASN A 75 -1.52 1.22 4.93
N THR A 76 -1.37 0.41 3.88
CA THR A 76 -1.97 -0.94 3.84
C THR A 76 -1.35 -1.98 4.78
N GLY A 77 -0.12 -1.79 5.26
CA GLY A 77 0.61 -2.84 6.02
C GLY A 77 1.31 -2.38 7.30
N ALA A 78 1.19 -1.11 7.68
CA ALA A 78 1.80 -0.56 8.89
C ALA A 78 0.78 -0.42 10.01
N CYS A 79 1.21 -0.36 11.27
CA CYS A 79 0.31 0.02 12.36
C CYS A 79 0.05 1.53 12.33
N ILE A 80 -1.10 1.96 12.86
CA ILE A 80 -1.53 3.37 12.81
C ILE A 80 -0.49 4.30 13.42
N THR A 81 0.16 3.90 14.51
CA THR A 81 1.20 4.70 15.17
C THR A 81 2.40 4.94 14.24
N GLU A 82 2.87 3.91 13.55
CA GLU A 82 3.98 4.03 12.59
C GLU A 82 3.57 4.84 11.36
N MET A 83 2.35 4.66 10.85
CA MET A 83 1.82 5.51 9.79
C MET A 83 1.78 6.99 10.21
N ARG A 84 1.30 7.31 11.42
CA ARG A 84 1.25 8.70 11.92
C ARG A 84 2.65 9.30 11.99
N LYS A 85 3.61 8.57 12.56
CA LYS A 85 5.02 9.00 12.62
C LYS A 85 5.58 9.23 11.23
N LEU A 86 5.35 8.29 10.31
CA LEU A 86 5.78 8.39 8.94
C LEU A 86 5.26 9.66 8.30
N PHE A 87 3.93 9.88 8.27
CA PHE A 87 3.37 11.06 7.62
C PHE A 87 3.76 12.35 8.32
N PHE A 88 3.92 12.37 9.64
CA PHE A 88 4.36 13.57 10.37
C PHE A 88 5.82 13.94 10.07
N SER A 89 6.73 12.96 10.07
CA SER A 89 8.14 13.16 9.73
C SER A 89 8.34 13.40 8.23
N CYS A 90 7.67 12.61 7.38
CA CYS A 90 7.74 12.71 5.92
C CYS A 90 7.21 14.05 5.41
N THR A 91 6.08 14.55 5.90
CA THR A 91 5.50 15.75 5.27
C THR A 91 6.37 17.00 5.43
N ARG A 92 7.14 17.10 6.52
CA ARG A 92 8.12 18.18 6.70
C ARG A 92 9.42 17.95 5.94
N GLU A 93 9.92 16.73 5.86
CA GLU A 93 11.27 16.45 5.36
C GLU A 93 11.32 15.94 3.91
N LEU A 94 10.30 15.23 3.48
CA LEU A 94 10.22 14.53 2.19
C LEU A 94 9.71 15.47 1.09
N PHE A 95 8.96 16.51 1.48
CA PHE A 95 8.59 17.64 0.62
C PHE A 95 9.41 18.91 0.91
N ALA A 96 10.48 18.81 1.71
CA ALA A 96 11.41 19.92 1.90
C ALA A 96 12.23 20.15 0.62
N GLY A 97 12.22 21.38 0.11
CA GLY A 97 12.98 21.79 -1.08
C GLY A 97 12.18 21.79 -2.38
N SER A 98 12.87 22.03 -3.49
CA SER A 98 12.30 22.04 -4.83
C SER A 98 12.26 20.64 -5.43
N LYS A 99 11.29 20.39 -6.31
CA LYS A 99 11.21 19.14 -7.09
C LYS A 99 12.41 19.04 -8.03
N PRO A 100 12.95 17.82 -8.27
CA PRO A 100 12.49 16.52 -7.79
C PRO A 100 12.97 16.19 -6.36
N TYR A 101 12.10 15.54 -5.57
CA TYR A 101 12.40 15.12 -4.20
C TYR A 101 13.36 13.92 -4.16
N ASN A 102 14.25 13.86 -3.17
CA ASN A 102 15.15 12.72 -2.97
C ASN A 102 14.35 11.49 -2.47
N GLY A 103 14.32 10.42 -3.26
CA GLY A 103 13.63 9.17 -2.95
C GLY A 103 14.29 8.34 -1.83
N GLU A 104 15.59 8.49 -1.59
CA GLU A 104 16.37 7.67 -0.63
C GLU A 104 15.84 7.81 0.80
N ARG A 105 15.38 9.01 1.19
CA ARG A 105 14.80 9.23 2.52
C ARG A 105 13.48 8.47 2.70
N THR A 106 12.62 8.53 1.67
CA THR A 106 11.35 7.78 1.66
C THR A 106 11.62 6.29 1.81
N GLU A 107 12.60 5.79 1.06
CA GLU A 107 12.99 4.38 1.11
C GLU A 107 13.53 3.99 2.49
N GLY A 108 14.39 4.81 3.09
CA GLY A 108 14.92 4.57 4.43
C GLY A 108 13.82 4.52 5.50
N LEU A 109 12.83 5.42 5.42
CA LEU A 109 11.70 5.43 6.33
C LEU A 109 10.78 4.21 6.14
N LEU A 110 10.51 3.83 4.89
CA LEU A 110 9.74 2.61 4.58
C LEU A 110 10.47 1.36 5.08
N LYS A 111 11.78 1.28 4.90
CA LYS A 111 12.62 0.20 5.46
C LYS A 111 12.60 0.19 6.99
N GLY A 112 12.57 1.35 7.64
CA GLY A 112 12.44 1.43 9.10
C GLY A 112 11.13 0.87 9.63
N ILE A 113 10.03 1.04 8.88
CA ILE A 113 8.69 0.59 9.30
C ILE A 113 8.45 -0.88 8.95
N TYR A 114 8.77 -1.26 7.71
CA TYR A 114 8.47 -2.58 7.18
C TYR A 114 9.61 -3.59 7.36
N GLY A 115 10.83 -3.11 7.62
CA GLY A 115 12.02 -3.94 7.70
C GLY A 115 12.26 -4.71 6.39
N GLU A 116 12.76 -5.93 6.53
CA GLU A 116 12.99 -6.88 5.44
C GLU A 116 11.79 -7.81 5.19
N ARG A 117 10.62 -7.49 5.78
CA ARG A 117 9.42 -8.33 5.67
C ARG A 117 8.95 -8.37 4.22
N LYS A 118 8.69 -9.57 3.72
CA LYS A 118 8.16 -9.73 2.36
C LYS A 118 6.65 -9.64 2.36
N MET A 119 6.10 -9.08 1.28
CA MET A 119 4.66 -8.96 1.11
C MET A 119 3.94 -10.32 1.18
N MET A 120 4.58 -11.39 0.69
CA MET A 120 4.02 -12.76 0.72
C MET A 120 3.98 -13.39 2.12
N GLU A 121 4.69 -12.83 3.10
CA GLU A 121 4.68 -13.31 4.50
C GLU A 121 3.44 -12.83 5.26
N ILE A 122 2.68 -11.91 4.68
CA ILE A 122 1.41 -11.43 5.24
C ILE A 122 0.31 -12.41 4.83
N GLU A 123 -0.23 -13.17 5.77
CA GLU A 123 -1.30 -14.13 5.49
C GLU A 123 -2.68 -13.47 5.37
N LYS A 124 -2.98 -12.51 6.25
CA LYS A 124 -4.21 -11.71 6.25
C LYS A 124 -3.91 -10.27 6.67
N PRO A 125 -4.63 -9.27 6.11
CA PRO A 125 -5.63 -9.39 5.04
C PRO A 125 -4.99 -9.62 3.66
N ARG A 126 -5.80 -9.85 2.62
CA ARG A 126 -5.33 -9.88 1.23
C ARG A 126 -5.04 -8.44 0.78
N ILE A 127 -3.78 -8.13 0.51
CA ILE A 127 -3.31 -6.78 0.18
C ILE A 127 -3.07 -6.66 -1.32
N MET A 128 -3.51 -5.54 -1.90
CA MET A 128 -3.25 -5.16 -3.29
C MET A 128 -2.76 -3.72 -3.38
N ILE A 129 -1.53 -3.52 -3.87
CA ILE A 129 -0.92 -2.21 -4.06
C ILE A 129 -0.77 -1.94 -5.55
N THR A 130 -1.22 -0.78 -6.01
CA THR A 130 -1.12 -0.39 -7.42
C THR A 130 0.20 0.28 -7.74
N GLY A 131 0.77 -0.02 -8.90
CA GLY A 131 1.90 0.70 -9.50
C GLY A 131 1.77 0.76 -11.03
N ALA A 132 2.41 1.77 -11.64
CA ALA A 132 2.50 1.88 -13.08
C ALA A 132 3.87 1.39 -13.56
N LEU A 133 3.89 0.43 -14.49
CA LEU A 133 5.11 -0.03 -15.16
C LEU A 133 5.43 0.93 -16.28
N SER A 134 6.39 1.83 -16.03
CA SER A 134 6.84 2.85 -17.00
C SER A 134 7.94 2.36 -17.93
N ASN A 135 8.39 1.12 -17.80
CA ASN A 135 9.40 0.50 -18.67
C ASN A 135 8.86 0.07 -20.05
N ARG A 136 7.67 0.55 -20.43
CA ARG A 136 6.92 0.14 -21.60
C ARG A 136 5.98 1.26 -22.05
N ALA A 137 5.56 1.21 -23.31
CA ALA A 137 4.57 2.09 -23.90
C ALA A 137 3.47 1.26 -24.58
N PRO A 138 2.18 1.45 -24.23
CA PRO A 138 1.69 2.31 -23.15
C PRO A 138 2.09 1.79 -21.75
N PRO A 139 2.20 2.66 -20.73
CA PRO A 139 2.39 2.23 -19.35
C PRO A 139 1.31 1.24 -18.93
N ALA A 140 1.69 0.18 -18.23
CA ALA A 140 0.74 -0.84 -17.78
C ALA A 140 0.53 -0.79 -16.27
N LEU A 141 -0.71 -0.99 -15.84
CA LEU A 141 -1.04 -1.18 -14.43
C LEU A 141 -0.46 -2.51 -13.92
N HIS A 142 0.17 -2.45 -12.77
CA HIS A 142 0.66 -3.60 -12.03
C HIS A 142 0.11 -3.60 -10.61
N PHE A 143 -0.20 -4.79 -10.11
CA PHE A 143 -0.67 -5.00 -8.75
C PHE A 143 0.35 -5.84 -8.00
N PHE A 144 1.02 -5.22 -7.02
CA PHE A 144 1.77 -5.93 -6.00
C PHE A 144 0.77 -6.51 -5.01
N ARG A 145 0.91 -7.80 -4.66
CA ARG A 145 -0.09 -8.50 -3.86
C ARG A 145 0.50 -9.68 -3.11
N ASN A 146 -0.15 -10.07 -2.01
CA ASN A 146 0.18 -11.26 -1.21
C ASN A 146 -0.65 -12.51 -1.55
N PHE A 147 -1.50 -12.46 -2.57
CA PHE A 147 -2.36 -13.56 -2.98
C PHE A 147 -2.14 -13.97 -4.44
N LYS A 148 -2.50 -15.20 -4.78
CA LYS A 148 -2.39 -15.70 -6.16
C LYS A 148 -3.38 -14.97 -7.08
N PRO A 149 -2.96 -14.48 -8.26
CA PRO A 149 -3.88 -13.92 -9.24
C PRO A 149 -5.01 -14.89 -9.59
N PRO A 150 -6.23 -14.38 -9.85
CA PRO A 150 -7.22 -15.11 -10.64
C PRO A 150 -6.62 -15.61 -11.97
N ALA A 151 -7.05 -16.77 -12.45
CA ALA A 151 -6.51 -17.40 -13.66
C ALA A 151 -6.59 -16.50 -14.91
N MET A 152 -7.57 -15.60 -14.97
CA MET A 152 -7.80 -14.64 -16.07
C MET A 152 -7.32 -13.22 -15.77
N SER A 153 -6.56 -13.00 -14.69
CA SER A 153 -6.10 -11.64 -14.36
C SER A 153 -5.22 -11.08 -15.47
N SER A 154 -5.40 -9.80 -15.82
CA SER A 154 -4.50 -9.06 -16.71
C SER A 154 -3.04 -9.16 -16.27
N SER A 155 -2.77 -9.31 -14.97
CA SER A 155 -1.41 -9.57 -14.48
C SER A 155 -0.80 -10.92 -14.91
N ARG A 156 -1.60 -11.92 -15.34
CA ARG A 156 -1.15 -13.12 -16.06
C ARG A 156 -1.14 -12.92 -17.58
N ILE A 157 -2.10 -12.16 -18.12
CA ILE A 157 -2.25 -11.93 -19.58
C ILE A 157 -1.21 -10.93 -20.11
N VAL A 158 -0.69 -10.03 -19.26
CA VAL A 158 0.44 -9.14 -19.55
C VAL A 158 1.78 -9.91 -19.43
N SER A 159 1.74 -11.24 -19.55
CA SER A 159 2.85 -12.05 -20.08
C SER A 159 2.96 -11.75 -21.59
N PHE A 160 3.51 -10.60 -21.94
CA PHE A 160 4.79 -10.50 -22.63
C PHE A 160 4.71 -10.88 -24.12
N ASN A 161 4.42 -9.89 -24.98
CA ASN A 161 4.70 -9.96 -26.43
C ASN A 161 5.85 -9.01 -26.86
N GLY A 162 6.53 -8.34 -25.92
CA GLY A 162 7.77 -7.61 -26.18
C GLY A 162 8.89 -8.20 -25.34
N ARG A 163 10.06 -8.46 -25.95
CA ARG A 163 11.27 -8.90 -25.23
C ARG A 163 11.66 -7.81 -24.23
N TYR A 164 11.37 -8.02 -22.95
CA TYR A 164 11.97 -7.27 -21.87
C TYR A 164 12.98 -8.18 -21.19
N ASP A 165 14.25 -7.81 -21.30
CA ASP A 165 15.35 -8.52 -20.65
C ASP A 165 15.22 -8.31 -19.14
N HIS A 166 14.74 -9.34 -18.45
CA HIS A 166 14.72 -9.35 -17.00
C HIS A 166 16.17 -9.26 -16.49
N PRO A 167 16.48 -8.43 -15.48
CA PRO A 167 17.74 -8.56 -14.78
C PRO A 167 17.88 -10.01 -14.26
N PRO A 168 19.08 -10.60 -14.31
CA PRO A 168 19.28 -12.01 -13.98
C PRO A 168 18.73 -12.31 -12.59
N CYS A 169 17.97 -13.40 -12.49
CA CYS A 169 17.42 -13.86 -11.22
C CYS A 169 18.59 -14.17 -10.25
N PRO A 170 18.55 -13.69 -8.99
CA PRO A 170 19.54 -14.09 -8.01
C PRO A 170 19.57 -15.63 -7.88
N PRO A 171 20.74 -16.26 -7.65
CA PRO A 171 20.90 -17.71 -7.63
C PRO A 171 19.95 -18.46 -6.67
N ASP A 172 19.43 -17.76 -5.66
CA ASP A 172 18.72 -18.36 -4.53
C ASP A 172 17.19 -18.46 -4.72
N GLY A 173 16.66 -18.19 -5.93
CA GLY A 173 15.22 -18.33 -6.24
C GLY A 173 14.29 -17.40 -5.45
N LYS A 174 14.85 -16.49 -4.64
CA LYS A 174 14.10 -15.44 -3.94
C LYS A 174 13.87 -14.30 -4.91
N LEU A 175 12.62 -14.15 -5.37
CA LEU A 175 12.13 -12.90 -5.97
C LEU A 175 12.36 -11.76 -4.98
N CYS A 176 13.50 -11.09 -5.15
CA CYS A 176 13.89 -9.93 -4.37
C CYS A 176 13.42 -8.71 -5.16
N CYS A 177 12.21 -8.24 -4.89
CA CYS A 177 11.78 -6.94 -5.38
C CYS A 177 12.43 -5.84 -4.52
N THR A 178 13.75 -5.71 -4.60
CA THR A 178 14.48 -4.54 -4.08
C THR A 178 14.61 -3.52 -5.21
N TRP A 179 14.36 -2.24 -4.87
CA TRP A 179 14.36 -1.12 -5.81
C TRP A 179 15.68 -0.93 -6.58
N SER A 180 16.80 -1.41 -6.00
CA SER A 180 18.12 -1.44 -6.64
C SER A 180 18.15 -2.20 -7.97
N THR A 181 17.19 -3.11 -8.19
CA THR A 181 17.14 -3.96 -9.41
C THR A 181 16.34 -3.31 -10.55
N LEU A 182 15.60 -2.22 -10.28
CA LEU A 182 14.76 -1.53 -11.27
C LEU A 182 15.43 -0.32 -11.94
N TYR A 183 16.56 0.16 -11.44
CA TYR A 183 17.31 1.27 -12.01
C TYR A 183 18.83 0.97 -12.00
N PRO A 184 19.40 0.41 -13.07
CA PRO A 184 20.85 0.47 -13.23
C PRO A 184 21.21 1.95 -13.43
N HIS A 185 22.03 2.49 -12.52
CA HIS A 185 22.61 3.82 -12.63
C HIS A 185 23.19 4.01 -14.05
N ARG A 186 22.54 4.81 -14.90
CA ARG A 186 23.24 5.45 -16.00
C ARG A 186 24.18 6.47 -15.38
N ARG A 187 25.46 6.13 -15.27
CA ARG A 187 26.51 7.15 -15.23
C ARG A 187 26.34 7.97 -16.51
N LEU A 188 25.90 9.21 -16.36
CA LEU A 188 26.08 10.21 -17.40
C LEU A 188 27.57 10.56 -17.38
N SER A 189 28.31 10.03 -18.34
CA SER A 189 29.62 10.54 -18.71
C SER A 189 29.41 11.93 -19.33
N GLY A 190 29.81 12.95 -18.60
CA GLY A 190 30.08 14.31 -19.06
C GLY A 190 31.40 14.74 -18.44
#